data_AF-A0A505H4P0-F1
#
_entry.id   AF-A0A505H4P0-F1
#
_cell.length_a   1.000
_cell.length_b   1.000
_cell.length_c   1.000
_cell.angle_alpha   90.00
_cell.angle_beta   90.00
_cell.angle_gamma   90.00
#
_symmetry.space_group_name_H-M   'P 1'
#
loop_
_entity.id
_entity.type
_entity.pdbx_description
1 polymer ?
#
loop_
_entity_poly.entity_id
_entity_poly.type
_entity_poly.pdbx_seq_one_letter_code
_entity_poly.pdbx_strand_id
1 'polypeptide(L)'
;MNHYGRKAREHWAQHDPQRLAQIEDQETFFTDLGEQIATQISLLASQLESRRFGPLAMAGSSRENGRYLQEVSRRMTARRIAEEVVMDELVWMHDPSLSIDEAREEWEQTRPADSNLISWAERIQDAPDLAPATVELEQKAKDWALPVWFLEGLMAAEIPGQYARAHQQVLEEAASVRFLREVH
;
A
#
# COMPACT_ATOMS: atom_id res chain seq x y z
N MET A 1 22.96 12.72 2.09
CA MET A 1 21.69 13.16 1.45
C MET A 1 21.56 12.79 -0.03
N ASN A 2 20.48 12.09 -0.41
CA ASN A 2 20.20 11.68 -1.79
C ASN A 2 19.38 12.74 -2.59
N HIS A 3 19.01 12.41 -3.84
CA HIS A 3 18.24 13.32 -4.72
C HIS A 3 16.87 13.71 -4.15
N TYR A 4 16.19 12.77 -3.49
CA TYR A 4 14.87 12.99 -2.89
C TYR A 4 14.95 13.90 -1.66
N GLY A 5 15.94 13.69 -0.79
CA GLY A 5 16.20 14.58 0.35
C GLY A 5 16.51 16.02 -0.06
N ARG A 6 17.26 16.22 -1.16
CA ARG A 6 17.51 17.56 -1.72
C ARG A 6 16.24 18.23 -2.22
N LYS A 7 15.41 17.51 -2.98
CA LYS A 7 14.11 18.02 -3.46
C LYS A 7 13.19 18.40 -2.31
N ALA A 8 13.12 17.58 -1.26
CA ALA A 8 12.31 17.86 -0.07
C ALA A 8 12.79 19.13 0.65
N ARG A 9 14.11 19.28 0.85
CA ARG A 9 14.71 20.47 1.45
C ARG A 9 14.45 21.74 0.63
N GLU A 10 14.61 21.66 -0.70
CA GLU A 10 14.35 22.80 -1.60
C GLU A 10 12.88 23.21 -1.59
N HIS A 11 11.97 22.25 -1.53
CA HIS A 11 10.55 22.52 -1.39
C HIS A 11 10.25 23.24 -0.07
N TRP A 12 10.80 22.75 1.05
CA TRP A 12 10.58 23.36 2.37
C TRP A 12 11.22 24.74 2.48
N ALA A 13 12.37 24.96 1.86
CA ALA A 13 12.97 26.30 1.79
C ALA A 13 12.08 27.32 1.07
N GLN A 14 11.26 26.87 0.11
CA GLN A 14 10.36 27.72 -0.68
C GLN A 14 8.99 27.92 -0.01
N HIS A 15 8.46 26.89 0.64
CA HIS A 15 7.08 26.87 1.13
C HIS A 15 6.97 26.99 2.66
N ASP A 16 7.98 26.58 3.42
CA ASP A 16 8.01 26.69 4.89
C ASP A 16 9.44 26.92 5.46
N PRO A 17 10.04 28.09 5.20
CA PRO A 17 11.41 28.40 5.63
C PRO A 17 11.56 28.58 7.14
N GLN A 18 10.48 28.94 7.84
CA GLN A 18 10.52 29.10 9.30
C GLN A 18 10.66 27.75 10.00
N ARG A 19 9.97 26.73 9.48
CA ARG A 19 10.05 25.36 10.00
C ARG A 19 11.38 24.70 9.67
N LEU A 20 11.90 24.93 8.46
CA LEU A 20 13.24 24.48 8.08
C LEU A 20 14.30 24.98 9.08
N ALA A 21 14.19 26.22 9.55
CA ALA A 21 15.11 26.81 10.52
C ALA A 21 15.00 26.25 11.96
N GLN A 22 13.91 25.56 12.30
CA GLN A 22 13.71 24.93 13.62
C GLN A 22 14.33 23.52 13.71
N ILE A 23 14.71 22.94 12.58
CA ILE A 23 15.39 21.65 12.54
C ILE A 23 16.85 21.87 12.95
N GLU A 24 17.27 21.20 14.02
CA GLU A 24 18.61 21.33 14.60
C GLU A 24 19.71 20.82 13.65
N ASP A 25 19.53 19.61 13.12
CA ASP A 25 20.41 19.01 12.12
C ASP A 25 19.64 18.70 10.83
N GLN A 26 19.52 19.73 9.99
CA GLN A 26 18.87 19.63 8.68
C GLN A 26 19.57 18.61 7.78
N GLU A 27 20.89 18.47 7.86
CA GLU A 27 21.63 17.59 6.95
C GLU A 27 21.35 16.12 7.24
N THR A 28 21.31 15.74 8.51
CA THR A 28 20.91 14.39 8.95
C THR A 28 19.43 14.16 8.63
N PHE A 29 18.54 15.09 9.00
CA PHE A 29 17.10 14.95 8.77
C PHE A 29 16.75 14.70 7.29
N PHE A 30 17.25 15.53 6.38
CA PHE A 30 16.97 15.35 4.94
C PHE A 30 17.74 14.20 4.31
N THR A 31 18.83 13.72 4.94
CA THR A 31 19.48 12.48 4.53
C THR A 31 18.58 11.28 4.81
N ASP A 32 18.07 11.18 6.03
CA ASP A 32 17.20 10.08 6.46
C ASP A 32 15.86 10.12 5.71
N LEU A 33 15.24 11.30 5.59
CA LEU A 33 14.01 11.49 4.81
C LEU A 33 14.20 11.06 3.36
N GLY A 34 15.33 11.43 2.76
CA GLY A 34 15.67 11.00 1.40
C GLY A 34 15.76 9.48 1.28
N GLU A 35 16.41 8.80 2.22
CA GLU A 35 16.56 7.34 2.22
C GLU A 35 15.23 6.62 2.41
N GLN A 36 14.36 7.15 3.27
CA GLN A 36 13.00 6.66 3.46
C GLN A 36 12.18 6.79 2.16
N ILE A 37 12.19 7.98 1.51
CA ILE A 37 11.53 8.20 0.21
C ILE A 37 12.05 7.18 -0.82
N ALA A 38 13.37 7.01 -0.93
CA ALA A 38 13.95 6.08 -1.90
C ALA A 38 13.53 4.62 -1.67
N THR A 39 13.42 4.21 -0.41
CA THR A 39 12.98 2.88 0.00
C THR A 39 11.52 2.66 -0.34
N GLN A 40 10.65 3.62 0.01
CA GLN A 40 9.22 3.54 -0.27
C GLN A 40 8.92 3.53 -1.78
N ILE A 41 9.60 4.36 -2.58
CA ILE A 41 9.46 4.31 -4.05
C ILE A 41 9.87 2.94 -4.58
N SER A 42 10.93 2.33 -4.04
CA SER A 42 11.41 1.03 -4.50
C SER A 42 10.42 -0.09 -4.15
N LEU A 43 9.85 -0.04 -2.95
CA LEU A 43 8.82 -0.98 -2.50
C LEU A 43 7.56 -0.85 -3.34
N LEU A 44 7.04 0.37 -3.51
CA LEU A 44 5.83 0.64 -4.28
C LEU A 44 6.01 0.31 -5.76
N ALA A 45 7.16 0.63 -6.35
CA ALA A 45 7.46 0.24 -7.73
C ALA A 45 7.44 -1.29 -7.89
N SER A 46 8.03 -2.03 -6.96
CA SER A 46 8.03 -3.50 -6.98
C SER A 46 6.62 -4.09 -6.82
N GLN A 47 5.78 -3.47 -6.00
CA GLN A 47 4.37 -3.85 -5.85
C GLN A 47 3.56 -3.56 -7.12
N LEU A 48 3.77 -2.41 -7.75
CA LEU A 48 3.10 -2.03 -9.01
C LEU A 48 3.51 -2.93 -10.18
N GLU A 49 4.79 -3.32 -10.21
CA GLU A 49 5.28 -4.34 -11.14
C GLU A 49 4.56 -5.67 -10.91
N SER A 50 4.48 -6.14 -9.66
CA SER A 50 3.85 -7.43 -9.31
C SER A 50 2.34 -7.46 -9.58
N ARG A 51 1.60 -6.39 -9.28
CA ARG A 51 0.13 -6.30 -9.46
C ARG A 51 -0.31 -6.26 -10.93
N ARG A 52 0.55 -5.86 -11.86
CA ARG A 52 0.23 -5.83 -13.30
C ARG A 52 0.44 -7.17 -14.01
N PHE A 53 1.00 -8.18 -13.35
CA PHE A 53 1.06 -9.55 -13.85
C PHE A 53 -0.21 -10.34 -13.46
N GLY A 54 -1.36 -9.90 -13.97
CA GLY A 54 -2.52 -10.78 -14.16
C GLY A 54 -2.33 -11.67 -15.42
N PRO A 55 -3.04 -12.80 -15.55
CA PRO A 55 -2.81 -13.81 -16.59
C PRO A 55 -3.27 -13.37 -17.99
N LEU A 56 -2.63 -12.35 -18.57
CA LEU A 56 -2.93 -11.84 -19.92
C LEU A 56 -1.68 -11.77 -20.82
N ALA A 57 -0.75 -12.70 -20.65
CA ALA A 57 0.39 -12.87 -21.54
C ALA A 57 0.43 -14.27 -22.18
N MET A 58 -0.73 -14.78 -22.63
CA MET A 58 -0.81 -15.97 -23.49
C MET A 58 -1.50 -15.64 -24.81
N ALA A 59 -0.99 -14.65 -25.53
CA ALA A 59 -1.33 -14.46 -26.93
C ALA A 59 -0.15 -13.90 -27.72
N GLY A 60 0.36 -14.70 -28.66
CA GLY A 60 0.93 -14.20 -29.91
C GLY A 60 2.42 -13.85 -29.91
N SER A 61 3.24 -14.88 -30.15
CA SER A 61 4.38 -14.92 -31.09
C SER A 61 5.21 -13.66 -31.38
N SER A 62 6.54 -13.87 -31.27
CA SER A 62 7.67 -13.05 -31.75
C SER A 62 8.22 -12.03 -30.75
N ARG A 63 9.56 -11.86 -30.72
CA ARG A 63 10.36 -10.75 -30.11
C ARG A 63 10.93 -10.96 -28.69
N GLU A 64 12.13 -11.51 -28.59
CA GLU A 64 12.96 -11.39 -27.36
C GLU A 64 13.38 -9.94 -27.08
N ASN A 65 13.79 -9.17 -28.09
CA ASN A 65 14.13 -7.73 -27.93
C ASN A 65 12.90 -6.86 -27.59
N GLY A 66 11.72 -7.24 -28.07
CA GLY A 66 10.46 -6.54 -27.77
C GLY A 66 10.01 -6.73 -26.33
N ARG A 67 10.20 -7.94 -25.77
CA ARG A 67 9.91 -8.21 -24.36
C ARG A 67 10.85 -7.44 -23.42
N TYR A 68 12.14 -7.36 -23.71
CA TYR A 68 13.09 -6.60 -22.88
C TYR A 68 12.76 -5.10 -22.84
N LEU A 69 12.54 -4.47 -23.99
CA LEU A 69 12.18 -3.04 -24.03
C LEU A 69 10.82 -2.77 -23.37
N GLN A 70 9.87 -3.69 -23.51
CA GLN A 70 8.56 -3.58 -22.88
C GLN A 70 8.64 -3.76 -21.37
N GLU A 71 9.49 -4.67 -20.88
CA GLU A 71 9.79 -4.85 -19.46
C GLU A 71 10.48 -3.60 -18.88
N VAL A 72 11.53 -3.10 -19.53
CA VAL A 72 12.23 -1.87 -19.11
C VAL A 72 11.29 -0.67 -19.08
N SER A 73 10.44 -0.49 -20.10
CA SER A 73 9.43 0.59 -20.14
C SER A 73 8.38 0.46 -19.01
N ARG A 74 8.00 -0.78 -18.64
CA ARG A 74 7.09 -1.03 -17.52
C ARG A 74 7.71 -0.67 -16.19
N ARG A 75 8.94 -1.11 -15.93
CA ARG A 75 9.67 -0.78 -14.69
C ARG A 75 9.89 0.72 -14.55
N MET A 76 10.25 1.39 -15.65
CA MET A 76 10.37 2.86 -15.67
C MET A 76 9.02 3.55 -15.37
N THR A 77 7.91 3.04 -15.90
CA THR A 77 6.57 3.59 -15.61
C THR A 77 6.16 3.35 -14.16
N ALA A 78 6.37 2.14 -13.63
CA ALA A 78 6.05 1.79 -12.24
C ALA A 78 6.87 2.63 -11.25
N ARG A 79 8.17 2.79 -11.52
CA ARG A 79 9.06 3.68 -10.77
C ARG A 79 8.58 5.13 -10.79
N ARG A 80 8.15 5.64 -11.94
CA ARG A 80 7.66 7.01 -12.09
C ARG A 80 6.38 7.25 -11.30
N ILE A 81 5.42 6.34 -11.41
CA ILE A 81 4.16 6.41 -10.64
C ILE A 81 4.46 6.35 -9.15
N ALA A 82 5.34 5.43 -8.73
CA ALA A 82 5.75 5.33 -7.34
C ALA A 82 6.45 6.61 -6.84
N GLU A 83 7.28 7.24 -7.67
CA GLU A 83 7.93 8.51 -7.33
C GLU A 83 6.92 9.66 -7.23
N GLU A 84 5.93 9.75 -8.11
CA GLU A 84 4.88 10.78 -8.03
C GLU A 84 4.03 10.62 -6.77
N VAL A 85 3.59 9.40 -6.45
CA VAL A 85 2.78 9.12 -5.25
C VAL A 85 3.56 9.42 -3.97
N VAL A 86 4.75 8.84 -3.83
CA VAL A 86 5.55 8.99 -2.61
C VAL A 86 6.03 10.43 -2.41
N MET A 87 6.32 11.18 -3.49
CA MET A 87 6.68 12.59 -3.37
C MET A 87 5.48 13.46 -3.00
N ASP A 88 4.28 13.16 -3.49
CA ASP A 88 3.05 13.87 -3.11
C ASP A 88 2.70 13.62 -1.63
N GLU A 89 2.79 12.37 -1.19
CA GLU A 89 2.54 11.97 0.19
C GLU A 89 3.59 12.51 1.18
N LEU A 90 4.89 12.42 0.86
CA LEU A 90 5.97 12.70 1.80
C LEU A 90 6.51 14.14 1.75
N VAL A 91 6.43 14.81 0.59
CA VAL A 91 7.01 16.15 0.42
C VAL A 91 5.94 17.24 0.48
N TRP A 92 4.71 16.95 0.04
CA TRP A 92 3.67 17.96 -0.14
C TRP A 92 2.58 18.00 0.94
N MET A 93 2.44 17.00 1.83
CA MET A 93 1.27 16.92 2.72
C MET A 93 1.48 17.01 4.25
N HIS A 94 2.67 16.93 4.87
CA HIS A 94 2.71 16.83 6.35
C HIS A 94 3.28 18.00 7.17
N ASP A 95 2.52 18.31 8.22
CA ASP A 95 2.91 18.82 9.54
C ASP A 95 3.68 17.70 10.31
N PRO A 96 5.01 17.77 10.47
CA PRO A 96 5.87 16.74 11.10
C PRO A 96 5.83 16.67 12.64
N SER A 97 4.66 16.64 13.27
CA SER A 97 4.58 16.30 14.70
C SER A 97 4.45 14.79 14.98
N LEU A 98 4.12 13.98 13.96
CA LEU A 98 4.06 12.52 14.01
C LEU A 98 4.79 11.94 12.78
N SER A 99 5.72 11.02 13.03
CA SER A 99 6.33 10.19 11.99
C SER A 99 5.31 9.20 11.41
N ILE A 100 5.55 8.69 10.21
CA ILE A 100 4.67 7.70 9.56
C ILE A 100 4.55 6.42 10.38
N ASP A 101 5.63 6.06 11.08
CA ASP A 101 5.64 4.91 11.96
C ASP A 101 4.69 5.14 13.15
N GLU A 102 4.66 6.35 13.73
CA GLU A 102 3.72 6.71 14.80
C GLU A 102 2.27 6.80 14.28
N ALA A 103 2.04 7.41 13.12
CA ALA A 103 0.70 7.46 12.50
C ALA A 103 0.18 6.06 12.15
N ARG A 104 1.07 5.16 11.70
CA ARG A 104 0.75 3.76 11.45
C ARG A 104 0.39 3.06 12.76
N GLU A 105 1.17 3.27 13.81
CA GLU A 105 0.93 2.65 15.12
C GLU A 105 -0.40 3.10 15.74
N GLU A 106 -0.74 4.39 15.64
CA GLU A 106 -2.04 4.93 16.08
C GLU A 106 -3.20 4.36 15.25
N TRP A 107 -3.02 4.24 13.92
CA TRP A 107 -4.02 3.63 13.05
C TRP A 107 -4.21 2.14 13.35
N GLU A 108 -3.15 1.39 13.61
CA GLU A 108 -3.28 -0.04 13.95
C GLU A 108 -4.02 -0.27 15.28
N GLN A 109 -3.99 0.70 16.20
CA GLN A 109 -4.75 0.65 17.45
C GLN A 109 -6.25 0.93 17.25
N THR A 110 -6.62 1.67 16.20
CA THR A 110 -7.99 2.18 16.00
C THR A 110 -8.74 1.51 14.86
N ARG A 111 -8.04 0.90 13.90
CA ARG A 111 -8.64 0.21 12.76
C ARG A 111 -9.56 -0.95 13.19
N PRO A 112 -10.46 -1.38 12.29
CA PRO A 112 -11.12 -2.68 12.41
C PRO A 112 -10.09 -3.83 12.40
N ALA A 113 -10.11 -4.63 13.47
CA ALA A 113 -9.26 -5.82 13.61
C ALA A 113 -9.64 -6.92 12.60
N ASP A 114 -8.65 -7.64 12.08
CA ASP A 114 -8.88 -8.71 11.10
C ASP A 114 -9.67 -9.90 11.67
N SER A 115 -9.68 -10.05 13.00
CA SER A 115 -10.57 -10.97 13.70
C SER A 115 -12.05 -10.73 13.40
N ASN A 116 -12.43 -9.50 13.04
CA ASN A 116 -13.80 -9.19 12.65
C ASN A 116 -14.22 -9.88 11.35
N LEU A 117 -13.29 -10.13 10.42
CA LEU A 117 -13.56 -10.93 9.22
C LEU A 117 -13.71 -12.41 9.54
N ILE A 118 -12.91 -12.91 10.47
CA ILE A 118 -12.98 -14.30 10.93
C ILE A 118 -14.34 -14.55 11.59
N SER A 119 -14.72 -13.73 12.57
CA SER A 119 -16.02 -13.86 13.25
C SER A 119 -17.21 -13.64 12.32
N TRP A 120 -17.05 -12.79 11.29
CA TRP A 120 -18.05 -12.62 10.25
C TRP A 120 -18.25 -13.90 9.42
N ALA A 121 -17.16 -14.56 9.01
CA ALA A 121 -17.22 -15.81 8.26
C ALA A 121 -17.78 -16.96 9.11
N GLU A 122 -17.36 -17.10 10.37
CA GLU A 122 -17.87 -18.09 11.32
C GLU A 122 -19.39 -17.94 11.50
N ARG A 123 -19.89 -16.70 11.63
CA ARG A 123 -21.33 -16.45 11.75
C ARG A 123 -22.13 -16.86 10.51
N ILE A 124 -21.55 -16.74 9.32
CA ILE A 124 -22.18 -17.21 8.07
C ILE A 124 -22.20 -18.74 8.01
N GLN A 125 -21.15 -19.40 8.53
CA GLN A 125 -21.12 -20.87 8.61
C GLN A 125 -22.16 -21.41 9.57
N ASP A 126 -22.33 -20.75 10.73
CA ASP A 126 -23.35 -21.10 11.71
C ASP A 126 -24.78 -20.83 11.22
N ALA A 127 -24.94 -19.84 10.34
CA ALA A 127 -26.24 -19.44 9.78
C ALA A 127 -26.12 -19.09 8.28
N PRO A 128 -26.19 -20.09 7.38
CA PRO A 128 -26.00 -19.90 5.93
C PRO A 128 -26.98 -18.91 5.28
N ASP A 129 -28.16 -18.70 5.86
CA ASP A 129 -29.14 -17.71 5.40
C ASP A 129 -28.63 -16.25 5.51
N LEU A 130 -27.54 -16.03 6.25
CA LEU A 130 -26.86 -14.73 6.39
C LEU A 130 -25.76 -14.52 5.34
N ALA A 131 -25.58 -15.45 4.40
CA ALA A 131 -24.61 -15.29 3.33
C ALA A 131 -24.91 -14.00 2.53
N PRO A 132 -23.90 -13.13 2.32
CA PRO A 132 -24.10 -11.87 1.62
C PRO A 132 -24.46 -12.13 0.16
N ALA A 133 -25.24 -11.22 -0.44
CA ALA A 133 -25.37 -11.19 -1.89
C ALA A 133 -24.02 -10.82 -2.55
N THR A 134 -23.82 -11.16 -3.82
CA THR A 134 -22.58 -10.87 -4.56
C THR A 134 -22.17 -9.40 -4.46
N VAL A 135 -23.15 -8.49 -4.57
CA VAL A 135 -22.91 -7.03 -4.50
C VAL A 135 -22.44 -6.61 -3.11
N GLU A 136 -22.99 -7.21 -2.05
CA GLU A 136 -22.59 -6.92 -0.66
C GLU A 136 -21.18 -7.47 -0.37
N LEU A 137 -20.85 -8.63 -0.95
CA LEU A 137 -19.52 -9.22 -0.87
C LEU A 137 -18.46 -8.36 -1.59
N GLU A 138 -18.77 -7.87 -2.79
CA GLU A 138 -17.92 -6.95 -3.55
C GLU A 138 -17.70 -5.63 -2.82
N GLN A 139 -18.77 -5.08 -2.21
CA GLN A 139 -18.66 -3.87 -1.41
C GLN A 139 -17.79 -4.11 -0.17
N LYS A 140 -17.98 -5.24 0.53
CA LYS A 140 -17.15 -5.60 1.68
C LYS A 140 -15.69 -5.80 1.30
N ALA A 141 -15.41 -6.40 0.13
CA ALA A 141 -14.07 -6.53 -0.42
C ALA A 141 -13.43 -5.15 -0.65
N LYS A 142 -14.18 -4.21 -1.24
CA LYS A 142 -13.74 -2.84 -1.45
C LYS A 142 -13.44 -2.11 -0.14
N ASP A 143 -14.32 -2.21 0.85
CA ASP A 143 -14.19 -1.56 2.16
C ASP A 143 -12.96 -2.08 2.91
N TRP A 144 -12.74 -3.38 2.85
CA TRP A 144 -11.58 -4.02 3.50
C TRP A 144 -10.30 -3.95 2.67
N ALA A 145 -10.35 -3.41 1.45
CA ALA A 145 -9.27 -3.44 0.47
C ALA A 145 -8.75 -4.87 0.19
N LEU A 146 -9.64 -5.86 0.29
CA LEU A 146 -9.34 -7.26 0.03
C LEU A 146 -9.86 -7.68 -1.34
N PRO A 147 -9.24 -8.68 -1.98
CA PRO A 147 -9.82 -9.26 -3.19
C PRO A 147 -11.03 -10.14 -2.85
N VAL A 148 -12.02 -10.17 -3.75
CA VAL A 148 -13.27 -10.94 -3.55
C VAL A 148 -12.99 -12.43 -3.29
N TRP A 149 -12.04 -13.02 -4.03
CA TRP A 149 -11.65 -14.42 -3.86
C TRP A 149 -11.18 -14.75 -2.44
N PHE A 150 -10.61 -13.79 -1.72
CA PHE A 150 -10.16 -14.00 -0.35
C PHE A 150 -11.36 -14.16 0.58
N LEU A 151 -12.40 -13.31 0.43
CA LEU A 151 -13.61 -13.39 1.25
C LEU A 151 -14.42 -14.65 0.93
N GLU A 152 -14.49 -15.04 -0.34
CA GLU A 152 -15.11 -16.31 -0.77
C GLU A 152 -14.39 -17.51 -0.14
N GLY A 153 -13.06 -17.54 -0.22
CA GLY A 153 -12.25 -18.59 0.40
C GLY A 153 -12.36 -18.62 1.92
N LEU A 154 -12.47 -17.44 2.57
CA LEU A 154 -12.65 -17.33 4.01
C LEU A 154 -13.98 -17.92 4.47
N MET A 155 -15.08 -17.68 3.74
CA MET A 155 -16.40 -18.26 4.04
C MET A 155 -16.45 -19.77 3.75
N ALA A 156 -15.78 -20.22 2.70
CA ALA A 156 -15.76 -21.62 2.29
C ALA A 156 -14.80 -22.51 3.10
N ALA A 157 -13.85 -21.90 3.83
CA ALA A 157 -12.85 -22.63 4.60
C ALA A 157 -13.47 -23.36 5.80
N GLU A 158 -13.04 -24.60 6.05
CA GLU A 158 -13.51 -25.39 7.20
C GLU A 158 -13.25 -24.68 8.55
N ILE A 159 -12.13 -23.97 8.67
CA ILE A 159 -11.78 -23.16 9.84
C ILE A 159 -11.32 -21.78 9.34
N PRO A 160 -12.19 -20.76 9.34
CA PRO A 160 -11.88 -19.43 8.82
C PRO A 160 -10.61 -18.81 9.42
N GLY A 161 -10.38 -19.02 10.72
CA GLY A 161 -9.17 -18.55 11.40
C GLY A 161 -7.87 -19.18 10.90
N GLN A 162 -7.89 -20.45 10.47
CA GLN A 162 -6.70 -21.07 9.85
C GLN A 162 -6.46 -20.55 8.44
N TYR A 163 -7.53 -20.36 7.65
CA TYR A 163 -7.44 -19.77 6.33
C TYR A 163 -6.88 -18.34 6.37
N ALA A 164 -7.36 -17.51 7.30
CA ALA A 164 -6.87 -16.15 7.49
C ALA A 164 -5.37 -16.12 7.85
N ARG A 165 -4.90 -17.01 8.73
CA ARG A 165 -3.47 -17.13 9.05
C ARG A 165 -2.63 -17.58 7.87
N ALA A 166 -3.12 -18.55 7.08
CA ALA A 166 -2.42 -19.01 5.88
C ALA A 166 -2.28 -17.90 4.80
N HIS A 167 -3.15 -16.90 4.84
CA HIS A 167 -3.16 -15.76 3.92
C HIS A 167 -2.87 -14.43 4.63
N GLN A 168 -2.11 -14.45 5.72
CA GLN A 168 -1.82 -13.27 6.55
C GLN A 168 -1.23 -12.11 5.72
N GLN A 169 -0.38 -12.41 4.74
CA GLN A 169 0.19 -11.40 3.86
C GLN A 169 -0.88 -10.59 3.11
N VAL A 170 -1.99 -11.20 2.71
CA VAL A 170 -3.09 -10.52 2.02
C VAL A 170 -3.81 -9.54 2.97
N LEU A 171 -3.93 -9.89 4.25
CA LEU A 171 -4.50 -9.03 5.29
C LEU A 171 -3.58 -7.84 5.60
N GLU A 172 -2.27 -8.06 5.66
CA GLU A 172 -1.25 -7.01 5.89
C GLU A 172 -1.15 -6.02 4.70
N GLU A 173 -1.27 -6.51 3.47
CA GLU A 173 -1.30 -5.66 2.28
C GLU A 173 -2.60 -4.83 2.24
N ALA A 174 -3.75 -5.45 2.53
CA ALA A 174 -5.03 -4.77 2.58
C ALA A 174 -5.11 -3.73 3.71
N ALA A 175 -4.49 -4.03 4.86
CA ALA A 175 -4.27 -3.09 5.95
C ALA A 175 -3.50 -1.86 5.48
N SER A 176 -2.35 -2.07 4.84
CA SER A 176 -1.51 -0.98 4.34
C SER A 176 -2.27 -0.11 3.33
N VAL A 177 -3.09 -0.72 2.47
CA VAL A 177 -3.95 0.04 1.53
C VAL A 177 -5.02 0.86 2.25
N ARG A 178 -5.61 0.37 3.35
CA ARG A 178 -6.60 1.12 4.13
C ARG A 178 -5.98 2.29 4.88
N PHE A 179 -4.82 2.07 5.52
CA PHE A 179 -4.04 3.13 6.14
C PHE A 179 -3.76 4.26 5.15
N LEU A 180 -3.26 3.94 3.95
CA LEU A 180 -2.98 4.93 2.90
C LEU A 180 -4.24 5.67 2.40
N ARG A 181 -5.44 5.11 2.54
CA ARG A 181 -6.70 5.82 2.20
C ARG A 181 -7.13 6.81 3.26
N GLU A 182 -6.76 6.59 4.52
CA GLU A 182 -7.19 7.44 5.65
C GLU A 182 -6.23 8.60 5.92
N VAL A 183 -4.98 8.46 5.48
CA VAL A 183 -3.96 9.52 5.56
C VAL A 183 -4.05 10.52 4.38
N HIS A 184 -4.97 10.29 3.43
CA HIS A 184 -5.20 11.08 2.21
C HIS A 184 -6.42 11.99 2.31
#